data_AF-A0AAD7X060-F1
#
_entry.id   AF-A0AAD7X060-F1
#
_cell.length_a   1.000
_cell.length_b   1.000
_cell.length_c   1.000
_cell.angle_alpha   90.00
_cell.angle_beta   90.00
_cell.angle_gamma   90.00
#
_symmetry.space_group_name_H-M   'P 1'
#
loop_
_entity.id
_entity.type
_entity.pdbx_description
1 polymer ?
#
loop_
_entity_poly.entity_id
_entity_poly.type
_entity_poly.pdbx_seq_one_letter_code
_entity_poly.pdbx_strand_id
1 'polypeptide(L)' 'MQQYATARKKELDNALVDMVVKDCQPFSVVQDEGFKAFVGKLDPTYILPSGNALKLMVEEKYKSTKKKVIPMVQML' A
#
# COMPACT_ATOMS: atom_id res chain seq x y z
N MET A 1 6.36 14.74 -17.17
CA MET A 1 5.33 14.95 -16.14
C MET A 1 4.46 13.70 -15.93
N GLN A 2 3.81 13.15 -16.97
CA GLN A 2 2.82 12.07 -16.83
C GLN A 2 3.36 10.74 -16.27
N GLN A 3 4.63 10.39 -16.56
CA GLN A 3 5.27 9.18 -16.02
C GLN A 3 5.74 9.34 -14.55
N TYR A 4 6.03 10.57 -14.13
CA TYR A 4 6.54 10.89 -12.78
C TYR A 4 5.42 10.82 -11.74
N ALA A 5 4.23 11.32 -12.09
CA ALA A 5 3.04 11.23 -11.23
C ALA A 5 2.66 9.76 -10.94
N THR A 6 2.77 8.88 -11.93
CA THR A 6 2.49 7.44 -11.78
C THR A 6 3.54 6.74 -10.91
N ALA A 7 4.82 7.10 -11.05
CA ALA A 7 5.90 6.54 -10.23
C ALA A 7 5.74 6.94 -8.75
N ARG A 8 5.51 8.23 -8.48
CA ARG A 8 5.33 8.74 -7.11
C ARG A 8 4.11 8.11 -6.43
N LYS A 9 2.98 8.01 -7.13
CA LYS A 9 1.78 7.36 -6.59
C LYS A 9 2.08 5.91 -6.21
N LYS A 10 2.77 5.16 -7.07
CA LYS A 10 3.12 3.76 -6.82
C LYS A 10 4.03 3.60 -5.60
N GLU A 11 4.99 4.50 -5.41
CA GLU A 11 5.83 4.52 -4.21
C GLU A 11 5.02 4.73 -2.93
N LEU A 12 4.09 5.69 -2.95
CA LEU A 12 3.22 5.98 -1.82
C LEU A 12 2.23 4.84 -1.54
N ASP A 13 1.65 4.24 -2.57
CA ASP A 13 0.79 3.06 -2.43
C ASP A 13 1.57 1.89 -1.79
N ASN A 14 2.82 1.66 -2.20
CA ASN A 14 3.67 0.63 -1.60
C ASN A 14 3.98 0.92 -0.13
N ALA A 15 4.29 2.17 0.21
CA ALA A 15 4.55 2.60 1.59
C ALA A 15 3.29 2.45 2.47
N LEU A 16 2.12 2.79 1.93
CA LEU A 16 0.83 2.58 2.60
C LEU A 16 0.56 1.10 2.86
N VAL A 17 0.78 0.23 1.86
CA VAL A 17 0.67 -1.24 2.03
C VAL A 17 1.63 -1.74 3.11
N ASP A 18 2.87 -1.24 3.14
CA ASP A 18 3.85 -1.62 4.16
C ASP A 18 3.42 -1.21 5.57
N MET A 19 2.92 0.01 5.75
CA MET A 19 2.40 0.48 7.04
C MET A 19 1.23 -0.39 7.51
N VAL A 20 0.28 -0.67 6.63
CA VAL A 20 -0.90 -1.49 6.96
C VAL A 20 -0.52 -2.90 7.40
N VAL A 21 0.44 -3.53 6.70
CA VAL A 21 0.89 -4.88 7.03
C VAL A 21 1.73 -4.91 8.30
N LYS A 22 2.69 -3.99 8.44
CA LYS A 22 3.61 -3.97 9.61
C LYS A 22 2.90 -3.62 10.90
N ASP A 23 1.98 -2.66 10.84
CA ASP A 23 1.31 -2.12 12.02
C ASP A 23 -0.07 -2.77 12.23
N CYS A 24 -0.43 -3.77 11.42
CA CYS A 24 -1.71 -4.49 11.49
C CYS A 24 -2.93 -3.56 11.46
N GLN A 25 -2.85 -2.48 10.67
CA GLN A 25 -3.94 -1.52 10.56
C GLN A 25 -5.14 -2.11 9.80
N PRO A 26 -6.37 -1.70 10.14
CA PRO A 26 -7.53 -2.05 9.35
C PRO A 26 -7.48 -1.35 7.98
N PHE A 27 -8.03 -1.99 6.94
CA PHE A 27 -8.11 -1.36 5.61
C PHE A 27 -9.00 -0.11 5.58
N SER A 28 -9.82 0.11 6.61
CA SER A 28 -10.61 1.32 6.79
C SER A 28 -9.76 2.56 7.10
N VAL A 29 -8.46 2.42 7.44
CA VAL A 29 -7.59 3.57 7.78
C VAL A 29 -7.57 4.66 6.70
N VAL A 30 -7.72 4.27 5.42
CA VAL A 30 -7.78 5.22 4.29
C VAL A 30 -9.08 6.04 4.26
N GLN A 31 -10.06 5.70 5.09
CA GLN A 31 -11.33 6.40 5.24
C GLN A 31 -11.32 7.39 6.40
N ASP A 32 -10.42 7.20 7.37
CA ASP A 32 -10.32 8.01 8.58
C ASP A 32 -10.00 9.46 8.24
N GLU A 33 -10.81 10.38 8.75
CA GLU A 33 -10.72 11.81 8.43
C GLU A 33 -9.37 12.40 8.86
N GLY A 34 -8.88 12.02 10.04
CA GLY A 34 -7.58 12.47 10.55
C GLY A 34 -6.41 12.00 9.69
N PHE A 35 -6.44 10.74 9.23
CA PHE A 35 -5.40 10.20 8.36
C PHE A 35 -5.41 10.86 6.97
N LYS A 36 -6.60 11.04 6.36
CA LYS A 36 -6.76 11.78 5.11
C LYS A 36 -6.22 13.21 5.22
N ALA A 37 -6.57 13.91 6.30
CA ALA A 37 -6.12 15.28 6.54
C ALA A 37 -4.59 15.34 6.69
N PHE A 38 -4.00 14.42 7.45
CA PHE A 38 -2.55 14.31 7.62
C PHE A 38 -1.83 14.05 6.30
N VAL A 39 -2.26 13.02 5.55
CA VAL A 39 -1.68 12.67 4.25
C VAL A 39 -1.80 13.84 3.26
N GLY A 40 -2.96 14.50 3.19
CA GLY A 40 -3.15 15.65 2.31
C GLY A 40 -2.29 16.86 2.66
N LYS A 41 -1.84 17.01 3.92
CA LYS A 41 -0.86 18.04 4.31
C LYS A 41 0.57 17.66 3.92
N LEU A 42 0.91 16.37 3.93
CA LEU A 42 2.23 15.89 3.52
C LEU A 42 2.41 15.88 2.00
N ASP A 43 1.39 15.41 1.28
CA ASP A 43 1.37 15.36 -0.19
C ASP A 43 -0.05 15.61 -0.71
N PRO A 44 -0.39 16.85 -1.10
CA PRO A 44 -1.71 17.20 -1.62
C PRO A 44 -2.06 16.51 -2.94
N THR A 45 -1.07 15.96 -3.65
CA THR A 45 -1.28 15.31 -4.95
C THR A 45 -1.57 13.81 -4.82
N TYR A 46 -1.36 13.24 -3.64
CA TYR A 46 -1.61 11.83 -3.38
C TYR A 46 -3.06 11.58 -3.01
N ILE A 47 -3.80 10.98 -3.94
CA ILE A 47 -5.15 10.50 -3.69
C ILE A 47 -5.06 9.10 -3.09
N LEU A 48 -5.47 8.99 -1.83
CA LEU A 48 -5.54 7.71 -1.13
C LEU A 48 -6.40 6.70 -1.91
N PRO A 49 -5.98 5.43 -2.00
CA PRO A 49 -6.79 4.38 -2.58
C PRO A 49 -8.05 4.13 -1.75
N SER A 50 -9.06 3.51 -2.36
CA SER A 50 -10.20 2.98 -1.60
C SER A 50 -9.77 1.79 -0.74
N GLY A 51 -10.51 1.47 0.31
CA GLY A 51 -10.22 0.30 1.16
C GLY A 51 -10.21 -1.02 0.36
N ASN A 52 -11.08 -1.14 -0.66
CA ASN A 52 -11.09 -2.29 -1.56
C ASN A 52 -9.82 -2.36 -2.42
N ALA A 53 -9.37 -1.21 -2.96
CA ALA A 53 -8.12 -1.16 -3.71
C ALA A 53 -6.93 -1.51 -2.81
N LEU A 54 -6.90 -0.99 -1.57
CA LEU A 54 -5.86 -1.33 -0.60
C LEU A 54 -5.82 -2.83 -0.28
N LYS A 55 -6.98 -3.45 -0.07
CA LYS A 55 -7.08 -4.90 0.12
C LYS A 55 -6.47 -5.67 -1.07
N LEU A 56 -6.81 -5.31 -2.30
CA LEU A 56 -6.28 -5.96 -3.50
C LEU A 56 -4.74 -5.81 -3.60
N MET A 57 -4.21 -4.62 -3.30
CA MET A 57 -2.76 -4.38 -3.29
C MET A 57 -2.04 -5.24 -2.25
N VAL A 58 -2.61 -5.41 -1.05
CA VAL A 58 -2.08 -6.30 -0.01
C VAL A 58 -2.12 -7.76 -0.46
N GLU A 59 -3.22 -8.22 -1.05
CA GLU A 59 -3.34 -9.58 -1.57
C GLU A 59 -2.32 -9.88 -2.68
N GLU A 60 -2.09 -8.94 -3.59
CA GLU A 60 -1.08 -9.05 -4.65
C GLU A 60 0.35 -9.11 -4.08
N LYS A 61 0.66 -8.27 -3.09
CA LYS A 61 1.94 -8.30 -2.39
C LYS A 61 2.16 -9.62 -1.66
N TYR A 62 1.13 -10.16 -1.01
CA TYR A 62 1.18 -11.48 -0.38
C TYR A 62 1.41 -12.59 -1.41
N LYS A 63 0.62 -12.64 -2.49
CA LYS A 63 0.75 -13.66 -3.55
C LYS A 63 2.14 -13.66 -4.17
N SER A 64 2.66 -12.47 -4.51
CA SER A 64 3.99 -12.33 -5.11
C SER A 64 5.12 -12.68 -4.15
N THR A 65 5.01 -12.29 -2.87
CA THR A 65 6.01 -12.62 -1.85
C THR A 65 6.00 -14.10 -1.53
N LYS A 66 4.81 -14.69 -1.34
CA LYS A 66 4.64 -16.13 -1.12
C LYS A 66 5.25 -16.95 -2.26
N LYS A 67 5.01 -16.56 -3.51
CA LYS A 67 5.60 -17.23 -4.69
C LYS A 67 7.15 -17.20 -4.68
N LYS A 68 7.75 -16.13 -4.15
CA LYS A 68 9.21 -16.00 -4.02
C LYS A 68 9.78 -16.80 -2.86
N VAL A 69 9.10 -16.80 -1.72
CA VAL A 69 9.62 -17.37 -0.46
C VAL A 69 9.34 -18.87 -0.34
N ILE A 70 8.22 -19.39 -0.87
CA ILE A 70 7.90 -20.83 -0.79
C ILE A 70 9.04 -21.73 -1.30
N PRO A 71 9.62 -21.48 -2.49
CA PRO A 71 10.73 -22.30 -2.98
C PRO A 71 11.93 -22.27 -2.03
N MET A 72 12.22 -21.13 -1.40
CA MET A 72 13.34 -20.99 -0.46
C MET A 72 13.12 -21.80 0.81
N VAL A 73 11.88 -21.89 1.30
CA VAL A 73 11.52 -22.70 2.47
C VAL A 73 11.55 -24.19 2.15
N GLN A 74 11.12 -24.60 0.95
CA GLN A 74 11.10 -26.00 0.52
C GLN A 74 12.48 -26.57 0.19
N MET A 75 13.49 -25.71 0.05
CA MET A 75 14.89 -26.11 -0.16
C MET A 75 15.65 -26.37 1.15
N LEU A 76 15.03 -26.11 2.31
CA LEU A 76 15.54 -26.44 3.64
C LEU A 76 15.11 -27.85 4.05
#